data_AF-B4CWQ2-F1
#
_entry.id   AF-B4CWQ2-F1
#
_cell.length_a   1.000
_cell.length_b   1.000
_cell.length_c   1.000
_cell.angle_alpha   90.00
_cell.angle_beta   90.00
_cell.angle_gamma   90.00
#
_symmetry.space_group_name_H-M   'P 1'
#
loop_
_entity.id
_entity.type
_entity.pdbx_description
1 polymer ?
#
loop_
_entity_poly.entity_id
_entity_poly.type
_entity_poly.pdbx_seq_one_letter_code
_entity_poly.pdbx_strand_id
1 'polypeptide(L)' 'MPREFSLHIGSGGKCVIKEGEDNTLSEFADILTAMTYVRQRVGEESAVLTVYDAHGKEAFKRPL' A
#
# COMPACT_ATOMS: atom_id res chain seq x y z
N MET A 1 -3.61 14.92 -8.27
CA MET A 1 -2.69 13.85 -8.69
C MET A 1 -3.15 12.56 -8.04
N PRO A 2 -3.06 11.40 -8.70
CA PRO A 2 -3.42 10.12 -8.08
C PRO A 2 -2.58 9.92 -6.80
N ARG A 3 -3.22 9.57 -5.68
CA ARG A 3 -2.52 9.27 -4.43
C ARG A 3 -1.84 7.91 -4.56
N GLU A 4 -0.53 7.88 -4.34
CA GLU A 4 0.27 6.66 -4.42
C GLU A 4 0.39 6.02 -3.03
N PHE A 5 0.12 4.71 -2.97
CA PHE A 5 0.27 3.89 -1.78
C PHE A 5 1.22 2.73 -2.08
N SER A 6 2.36 2.67 -1.41
CA SER A 6 3.30 1.54 -1.51
C SER A 6 3.07 0.58 -0.34
N LEU A 7 2.82 -0.70 -0.62
CA LEU A 7 2.66 -1.74 0.40
C LEU A 7 3.92 -2.59 0.50
N HIS A 8 4.47 -2.68 1.71
CA HIS A 8 5.64 -3.51 2.03
C HIS A 8 5.26 -4.57 3.05
N ILE A 9 5.63 -5.83 2.79
CA ILE A 9 5.50 -6.91 3.78
C ILE A 9 6.83 -7.04 4.51
N GLY A 10 6.87 -6.61 5.77
CA GLY A 10 8.04 -6.70 6.62
C GLY A 10 8.27 -8.12 7.16
N SER A 11 9.46 -8.35 7.71
CA SER A 11 9.77 -9.57 8.45
C SER A 11 8.82 -9.69 9.65
N GLY A 12 8.03 -10.78 9.69
CA GLY A 12 7.00 -11.00 10.71
C GLY A 12 5.55 -10.80 10.25
N GLY A 13 5.31 -10.61 8.94
CA GLY A 13 3.95 -10.58 8.37
C GLY A 13 3.23 -9.25 8.47
N LYS A 14 3.85 -8.25 9.12
CA LYS A 14 3.34 -6.88 9.17
C LYS A 14 3.37 -6.22 7.79
N CYS A 15 2.33 -5.47 7.48
CA CYS A 15 2.23 -4.69 6.25
C CYS A 15 2.46 -3.21 6.56
N VAL A 16 3.24 -2.51 5.74
CA VAL A 16 3.48 -1.08 5.86
C VAL A 16 2.94 -0.38 4.63
N ILE A 17 2.14 0.65 4.84
CA ILE A 17 1.68 1.56 3.79
C ILE A 17 2.43 2.86 3.88
N LYS A 18 2.96 3.30 2.75
CA LYS A 18 3.51 4.64 2.55
C LYS A 18 2.55 5.48 1.71
N GLU A 19 2.08 6.60 2.24
CA GLU A 19 1.18 7.55 1.57
C GLU A 19 1.97 8.80 1.10
N GLY A 20 2.02 9.04 -0.21
CA GLY A 20 2.56 10.27 -0.82
C GLY A 20 4.07 10.53 -0.63
N GLU A 21 4.52 11.72 -1.03
CA GLU A 21 5.92 12.19 -0.84
C GLU A 21 6.26 12.45 0.63
N ASP A 22 5.25 12.76 1.45
CA ASP A 22 5.40 13.08 2.88
C ASP A 22 5.74 11.86 3.77
N ASN A 23 5.92 10.66 3.18
CA ASN A 23 6.39 9.46 3.87
C ASN A 23 5.54 9.06 5.10
N THR A 24 4.23 9.27 5.10
CA THR A 24 3.42 8.78 6.23
C THR A 24 3.40 7.25 6.19
N LEU A 25 4.05 6.64 7.18
CA LEU A 25 4.13 5.19 7.35
C LEU A 25 3.05 4.71 8.31
N SER A 26 2.18 3.82 7.83
CA SER A 26 1.17 3.15 8.66
C SER A 26 1.44 1.65 8.68
N GLU A 27 1.57 1.08 9.88
CA GLU A 27 1.72 -0.37 10.09
C GLU A 27 0.36 -1.05 10.27
N PHE A 28 0.19 -2.20 9.64
CA PHE A 28 -1.00 -3.04 9.71
C PHE A 28 -0.64 -4.50 9.99
N ALA A 29 -1.55 -5.21 10.65
CA ALA A 29 -1.35 -6.61 11.01
C ALA A 29 -1.31 -7.54 9.78
N ASP A 30 -2.00 -7.17 8.70
CA ASP A 30 -2.10 -7.94 7.46
C ASP A 30 -2.45 -7.04 6.25
N ILE A 31 -2.39 -7.63 5.06
CA ILE A 31 -2.62 -6.95 3.78
C ILE A 31 -4.08 -6.52 3.59
N LEU A 32 -5.05 -7.26 4.12
CA LEU A 32 -6.47 -6.96 3.96
C LEU A 32 -6.87 -5.72 4.76
N THR A 33 -6.35 -5.61 5.98
CA THR A 33 -6.52 -4.44 6.85
C THR A 33 -5.88 -3.20 6.20
N ALA A 34 -4.68 -3.37 5.64
CA ALA A 34 -3.97 -2.31 4.91
C ALA A 34 -4.77 -1.83 3.68
N MET A 35 -5.29 -2.76 2.87
CA MET A 35 -6.12 -2.43 1.69
C MET A 35 -7.44 -1.75 2.08
N THR A 36 -8.07 -2.19 3.18
CA THR A 36 -9.31 -1.58 3.70
C THR A 36 -9.07 -0.13 4.11
N TYR A 37 -7.95 0.15 4.78
CA TYR A 37 -7.55 1.51 5.12
C TYR A 37 -7.37 2.39 3.88
N VAL A 38 -6.69 1.90 2.84
CA VAL A 38 -6.51 2.63 1.57
C VAL A 38 -7.86 2.94 0.93
N ARG A 39 -8.75 1.94 0.80
CA ARG A 39 -10.09 2.15 0.22
C ARG A 39 -10.88 3.21 0.98
N GLN A 40 -10.84 3.20 2.32
CA GLN A 40 -11.52 4.21 3.14
C GLN A 40 -10.95 5.62 2.94
N ARG A 41 -9.63 5.75 2.76
CA ARG A 41 -8.94 7.03 2.56
C ARG A 41 -9.11 7.63 1.18
N VAL A 42 -9.23 6.78 0.15
CA VAL A 42 -9.31 7.19 -1.25
C VAL A 42 -10.78 7.39 -1.69
N GLY A 43 -11.74 6.76 -1.00
CA GLY A 43 -13.17 6.99 -1.24
C GLY A 43 -13.62 6.43 -2.59
N GLU A 44 -14.24 7.26 -3.43
CA GLU A 44 -14.67 6.90 -4.79
C GLU A 44 -13.56 7.02 -5.85
N GLU A 45 -12.39 7.54 -5.48
CA GLU A 45 -11.27 7.66 -6.41
C GLU A 45 -10.61 6.29 -6.69
N SER A 46 -10.12 6.10 -7.91
CA SER A 46 -9.46 4.84 -8.30
C SER A 46 -8.10 4.70 -7.60
N ALA A 47 -7.97 3.70 -6.73
CA ALA A 47 -6.68 3.33 -6.15
C ALA A 47 -6.02 2.21 -6.97
N VAL A 48 -4.68 2.20 -7.00
CA VAL A 48 -3.88 1.15 -7.63
C VAL A 48 -2.96 0.56 -6.58
N LEU A 49 -3.05 -0.75 -6.37
CA LEU A 49 -2.13 -1.50 -5.54
C LEU A 49 -0.90 -1.87 -6.39
N THR A 50 0.27 -1.42 -5.95
CA THR A 50 1.57 -1.82 -6.49
C THR A 50 2.34 -2.58 -5.41
N VAL A 51 2.80 -3.79 -5.73
CA VAL A 51 3.57 -4.66 -4.84
C VAL A 51 5.00 -4.76 -5.35
N TYR A 52 5.98 -4.56 -4.46
CA TYR A 52 7.39 -4.70 -4.77
C TYR A 52 7.97 -5.95 -4.12
N ASP A 53 8.93 -6.59 -4.78
CA ASP A 53 9.72 -7.69 -4.22
C ASP A 53 10.78 -7.17 -3.23
N ALA A 54 11.56 -8.09 -2.65
CA ALA A 54 12.61 -7.76 -1.68
C ALA A 54 13.76 -6.91 -2.27
N HIS A 55 13.87 -6.82 -3.59
CA HIS A 55 14.85 -5.99 -4.29
C HIS A 55 14.27 -4.64 -4.73
N GLY A 56 13.03 -4.34 -4.35
CA GLY A 56 12.33 -3.11 -4.74
C GLY A 56 11.83 -3.13 -6.18
N LYS A 57 11.80 -4.30 -6.85
CA LYS A 57 11.27 -4.43 -8.20
C LYS A 57 9.76 -4.66 -8.15
N GLU A 58 9.00 -4.02 -9.04
CA GLU A 58 7.56 -4.24 -9.14
C GLU A 58 7.27 -5.71 -9.47
N ALA A 59 6.61 -6.39 -8.54
CA ALA A 59 6.18 -7.77 -8.68
C ALA A 59 4.78 -7.85 -9.31
N PHE A 60 3.90 -6.89 -8.98
CA PHE A 60 2.53 -6.86 -9.46
C PHE A 60 1.86 -5.49 -9.28
N LYS A 61 0.93 -5.16 -10.18
CA LYS A 61 0.13 -3.93 -10.12
C LYS A 61 -1.32 -4.16 -10.56
N ARG A 62 -2.30 -3.75 -9.75
CA ARG A 62 -3.74 -3.81 -10.12
C ARG A 62 -4.58 -2.69 -9.51
N PRO A 63 -5.69 -2.29 -10.18
CA PRO A 63 -6.73 -1.46 -9.57
C PRO A 63 -7.36 -2.15 -8.34
N LEU A 64 -7.76 -1.37 -7.34
CA LEU A 64 -8.48 -1.80 -6.13
C LEU A 64 -10.00 -1.59 -6.20
#